data_AF-A0A2V7JXC5-F1
#
_entry.id   AF-A0A2V7JXC5-F1
#
_cell.length_a   1.000
_cell.length_b   1.000
_cell.length_c   1.000
_cell.angle_alpha   90.00
_cell.angle_beta   90.00
_cell.angle_gamma   90.00
#
_symmetry.space_group_name_H-M   'P 1'
#
loop_
_entity.id
_entity.type
_entity.pdbx_description
1 polymer ?
#
loop_
_entity_poly.entity_id
_entity_poly.type
_entity_poly.pdbx_seq_one_letter_code
_entity_poly.pdbx_strand_id
1 'polypeptide(L)'
;MPAIDGLLALVEMQKASGLVLVTGEVPALLVGGATRPLSMPALAPAMFDALIDEVLDPEQRERLREQATVELVYRSARNNTAFNVTAQSTGERTVLRLVVAALASPSTSKAVRRPASLESLVVAALDRGASDIILSEGRSPRLRFAGQLESEDGPVTTAQDIETFLAAHMTSETRARFDETGSADLACTLDTAEEPRRFRANLFRHQSGLCLTLRPIRDRIPTLEELGLPRSLAALGTLLDGLVLLNGPAGSGKSTTLAALVSEINRTRATHVITLEDPIEYLHTPQRSLIHQREVGA
;
A
#
# COMPACT_ATOMS: atom_id res chain seq x y z
N MET A 1 32.33 -16.08 -6.10
CA MET A 1 30.89 -15.77 -5.98
C MET A 1 30.76 -14.57 -5.06
N PRO A 2 29.91 -13.59 -5.39
CA PRO A 2 29.66 -12.46 -4.50
C PRO A 2 29.18 -12.94 -3.13
N ALA A 3 29.65 -12.32 -2.06
CA ALA A 3 29.22 -12.62 -0.69
C ALA A 3 27.72 -12.29 -0.51
N ILE A 4 27.22 -11.25 -1.19
CA ILE A 4 25.81 -10.85 -1.14
C ILE A 4 24.89 -11.92 -1.73
N ASP A 5 25.30 -12.60 -2.81
CA ASP A 5 24.51 -13.67 -3.45
C ASP A 5 24.32 -14.89 -2.54
N GLY A 6 25.26 -15.13 -1.63
CA GLY A 6 25.13 -16.17 -0.61
C GLY A 6 23.98 -15.88 0.36
N LEU A 7 23.83 -14.62 0.77
CA LEU A 7 22.74 -14.17 1.65
C LEU A 7 21.41 -14.10 0.88
N LEU A 8 21.41 -13.66 -0.37
CA LEU A 8 20.21 -13.60 -1.20
C LEU A 8 19.65 -14.99 -1.50
N ALA A 9 20.48 -16.02 -1.58
CA ALA A 9 20.00 -17.39 -1.70
C ALA A 9 19.14 -17.84 -0.49
N LEU A 10 19.41 -17.30 0.71
CA LEU A 10 18.59 -17.60 1.88
C LEU A 10 17.19 -17.00 1.78
N VAL A 11 17.03 -15.89 1.04
CA VAL A 11 15.72 -15.26 0.80
C VAL A 11 14.80 -16.26 0.10
N GLU A 12 15.28 -16.90 -0.96
CA GLU A 12 14.54 -17.91 -1.72
C GLU A 12 14.30 -19.18 -0.90
N MET A 13 15.36 -19.73 -0.28
CA MET A 13 15.27 -20.96 0.51
C MET A 13 14.27 -20.87 1.68
N GLN A 14 14.13 -19.68 2.27
CA GLN A 14 13.25 -19.43 3.40
C GLN A 14 11.90 -18.81 2.99
N LYS A 15 11.61 -18.69 1.70
CA LYS A 15 10.40 -18.04 1.15
C LYS A 15 10.18 -16.64 1.73
N ALA A 16 11.28 -15.91 1.93
CA ALA A 16 11.27 -14.52 2.38
C ALA A 16 11.02 -13.58 1.20
N SER A 17 10.46 -12.40 1.47
CA SER A 17 10.25 -11.35 0.48
C SER A 17 11.48 -10.47 0.27
N GLY A 18 12.52 -10.60 1.11
CA GLY A 18 13.75 -9.81 0.97
C GLY A 18 14.76 -10.03 2.10
N LEU A 19 15.82 -9.23 2.06
CA LEU A 19 16.95 -9.19 2.99
C LEU A 19 17.19 -7.75 3.43
N VAL A 20 17.49 -7.55 4.71
CA VAL A 20 17.89 -6.27 5.29
C VAL A 20 19.24 -6.45 5.95
N LEU A 21 20.18 -5.59 5.59
CA LEU A 21 21.51 -5.50 6.17
C LEU A 21 21.64 -4.13 6.83
N VAL A 22 22.19 -4.10 8.04
CA VAL A 22 22.47 -2.86 8.76
C VAL A 22 23.90 -2.97 9.30
N THR A 23 24.68 -1.90 9.16
CA THR A 23 26.04 -1.83 9.72
C THR A 23 26.01 -2.13 11.21
N GLY A 24 26.75 -3.15 11.66
CA GLY A 24 26.84 -3.52 13.07
C GLY A 24 25.69 -4.41 13.60
N GLU A 25 24.73 -4.81 12.77
CA GLU A 25 23.61 -5.68 13.19
C GLU A 25 23.62 -7.03 12.47
N VAL A 26 22.83 -7.97 13.00
CA VAL A 26 22.63 -9.29 12.39
C VAL A 26 21.76 -9.13 11.14
N PRO A 27 22.19 -9.65 9.97
CA PRO A 27 21.37 -9.67 8.76
C PRO A 27 19.99 -10.29 9.02
N ALA A 28 18.94 -9.71 8.45
CA ALA A 28 17.57 -10.18 8.67
C ALA A 28 16.82 -10.42 7.36
N LEU A 29 16.01 -11.48 7.32
CA LEU A 29 15.08 -11.74 6.22
C LEU A 29 13.76 -11.03 6.44
N LEU A 30 13.10 -10.62 5.37
CA LEU A 30 11.73 -10.10 5.42
C LEU A 30 10.74 -11.25 5.21
N VAL A 31 9.91 -11.56 6.19
CA VAL A 31 8.91 -12.65 6.11
C VAL A 31 7.57 -12.13 6.63
N GLY A 32 6.54 -12.12 5.78
CA GLY A 32 5.19 -11.69 6.18
C GLY A 32 5.10 -10.25 6.70
N GLY A 33 5.97 -9.36 6.21
CA GLY A 33 6.05 -7.95 6.65
C GLY A 33 6.89 -7.69 7.90
N ALA A 34 7.46 -8.73 8.52
CA ALA A 34 8.35 -8.60 9.68
C ALA A 34 9.81 -8.96 9.31
N THR A 35 10.78 -8.37 10.04
CA THR A 35 12.20 -8.78 9.95
C THR A 35 12.46 -9.97 10.86
N ARG A 36 13.10 -11.01 10.32
CA ARG A 36 13.55 -12.20 11.05
C ARG A 36 15.08 -12.31 10.95
N PRO A 37 15.82 -12.12 12.05
CA PRO A 37 17.28 -12.23 12.05
C PRO A 37 17.76 -13.60 11.57
N LEU A 38 18.86 -13.62 10.82
CA LEU A 38 19.56 -14.84 10.42
C LEU A 38 20.35 -15.42 11.59
N SER A 39 20.60 -16.73 11.55
CA SER A 39 21.45 -17.42 12.52
C SER A 39 22.94 -17.23 12.19
N MET A 40 23.43 -16.00 12.34
CA MET A 40 24.82 -15.61 12.09
C MET A 40 25.20 -14.38 12.95
N PRO A 41 26.50 -14.10 13.16
CA PRO A 41 26.92 -12.91 13.90
C PRO A 41 26.56 -11.60 13.18
N ALA A 42 26.59 -10.50 13.93
CA ALA A 42 26.39 -9.16 13.39
C ALA A 42 27.47 -8.78 12.36
N LEU A 43 27.10 -7.99 11.35
CA LEU A 43 28.02 -7.54 10.32
C LEU A 43 28.99 -6.49 10.88
N ALA A 44 30.27 -6.85 10.96
CA ALA A 44 31.32 -5.86 11.21
C ALA A 44 31.33 -4.79 10.09
N PRO A 45 31.68 -3.52 10.38
CA PRO A 45 31.65 -2.44 9.39
C PRO A 45 32.37 -2.77 8.08
N ALA A 46 33.57 -3.34 8.16
CA ALA A 46 34.35 -3.73 6.98
C ALA A 46 33.66 -4.82 6.13
N MET A 47 32.93 -5.75 6.75
CA MET A 47 32.16 -6.77 6.04
C MET A 47 30.93 -6.16 5.38
N PHE A 48 30.26 -5.22 6.07
CA PHE A 48 29.14 -4.49 5.50
C PHE A 48 29.58 -3.65 4.30
N ASP A 49 30.72 -2.94 4.39
CA ASP A 49 31.27 -2.17 3.28
C ASP A 49 31.63 -3.08 2.09
N ALA A 50 32.19 -4.27 2.33
CA ALA A 50 32.41 -5.23 1.24
C ALA A 50 31.11 -5.67 0.55
N LEU A 51 30.03 -5.88 1.32
CA LEU A 51 28.72 -6.23 0.77
C LEU A 51 28.07 -5.07 0.03
N ILE A 52 28.23 -3.82 0.50
CA ILE A 52 27.66 -2.66 -0.18
C ILE A 52 28.38 -2.39 -1.50
N ASP A 53 29.71 -2.54 -1.55
CA ASP A 53 30.51 -2.34 -2.75
C ASP A 53 30.30 -3.46 -3.80
N GLU A 54 29.75 -4.62 -3.40
CA GLU A 54 29.27 -5.64 -4.34
C GLU A 54 27.92 -5.29 -5.00
N VAL A 55 27.13 -4.42 -4.37
CA VAL A 55 25.77 -4.07 -4.81
C VAL A 55 25.73 -2.70 -5.48
N LEU A 56 26.46 -1.72 -4.94
CA LEU A 56 26.55 -0.35 -5.44
C LEU A 56 27.86 -0.15 -6.21
N ASP A 57 27.78 0.49 -7.36
CA ASP A 57 28.97 0.96 -8.06
C ASP A 57 29.59 2.21 -7.36
N PRO A 58 30.83 2.61 -7.72
CA PRO A 58 31.48 3.75 -7.07
C PRO A 58 30.71 5.07 -7.14
N GLU A 59 29.98 5.33 -8.24
CA GLU A 59 29.19 6.55 -8.44
C GLU A 59 27.96 6.54 -7.52
N GLN A 60 27.27 5.39 -7.42
CA GLN A 60 26.17 5.17 -6.49
C GLN A 60 26.63 5.26 -5.03
N ARG A 61 27.84 4.78 -4.73
CA ARG A 61 28.45 4.86 -3.39
C ARG A 61 28.72 6.31 -2.98
N GLU A 62 29.15 7.13 -3.93
CA GLU A 62 29.34 8.57 -3.72
C GLU A 62 28.00 9.29 -3.56
N ARG A 63 27.01 8.97 -4.40
CA ARG A 63 25.63 9.48 -4.26
C ARG A 63 25.00 9.11 -2.93
N LEU A 64 25.26 7.92 -2.39
CA LEU A 64 24.76 7.53 -1.06
C LEU A 64 25.36 8.39 0.06
N ARG A 65 26.61 8.84 -0.09
CA ARG A 65 27.25 9.77 0.86
C ARG A 65 26.65 11.18 0.78
N GLU A 66 26.32 11.64 -0.44
CA GLU A 66 25.80 12.99 -0.67
C GLU A 66 24.28 13.13 -0.44
N GLN A 67 23.51 12.17 -0.93
CA GLN A 67 22.04 12.22 -1.02
C GLN A 67 21.36 11.41 0.09
N ALA A 68 22.13 10.75 0.95
CA ALA A 68 21.70 9.87 2.05
C ALA A 68 20.86 8.65 1.63
N THR A 69 20.34 8.57 0.41
CA THR A 69 19.57 7.45 -0.12
C THR A 69 19.91 7.18 -1.58
N VAL A 70 20.00 5.90 -1.95
CA VAL A 70 20.17 5.43 -3.33
C VAL A 70 19.27 4.23 -3.58
N GLU A 71 18.59 4.22 -4.73
CA GLU A 71 17.75 3.11 -5.17
C GLU A 71 18.22 2.55 -6.50
N LEU A 72 18.29 1.22 -6.60
CA LEU A 72 18.68 0.51 -7.82
C LEU A 72 18.05 -0.89 -7.88
N VAL A 73 18.26 -1.60 -9.00
CA VAL A 73 17.89 -3.01 -9.14
C VAL A 73 19.15 -3.85 -9.19
N TYR A 74 19.34 -4.73 -8.21
CA TYR A 74 20.42 -5.71 -8.18
C TYR A 74 19.93 -7.04 -8.75
N ARG A 75 20.68 -7.65 -9.66
CA ARG A 75 20.38 -9.00 -10.17
C ARG A 75 21.37 -9.99 -9.60
N SER A 76 20.87 -10.99 -8.87
CA SER A 76 21.73 -12.03 -8.30
C SER A 76 22.40 -12.84 -9.41
N ALA A 77 23.71 -13.03 -9.34
CA ALA A 77 24.45 -13.80 -10.33
C ALA A 77 24.14 -15.31 -10.24
N ARG A 78 23.53 -15.77 -9.14
CA ARG A 78 23.25 -17.20 -8.88
C ARG A 78 22.01 -17.71 -9.60
N ASN A 79 20.92 -16.96 -9.55
CA ASN A 79 19.60 -17.37 -10.06
C ASN A 79 18.93 -16.31 -10.97
N ASN A 80 19.62 -15.21 -11.25
CA ASN A 80 19.11 -14.08 -12.04
C ASN A 80 17.85 -13.42 -11.45
N THR A 81 17.54 -13.68 -10.17
CA THR A 81 16.47 -12.99 -9.45
C THR A 81 16.84 -11.52 -9.29
N ALA A 82 15.92 -10.65 -9.67
CA ALA A 82 16.06 -9.22 -9.47
C ALA A 82 15.60 -8.86 -8.06
N PHE A 83 16.31 -7.93 -7.44
CA PHE A 83 16.01 -7.35 -6.15
C PHE A 83 15.98 -5.84 -6.29
N ASN A 84 14.90 -5.21 -5.83
CA ASN A 84 14.88 -3.77 -5.63
C ASN A 84 15.70 -3.46 -4.38
N VAL A 85 16.74 -2.64 -4.55
CA VAL A 85 17.68 -2.28 -3.50
C VAL A 85 17.49 -0.83 -3.13
N THR A 86 17.28 -0.58 -1.84
CA THR A 86 17.33 0.74 -1.22
C THR A 86 18.48 0.76 -0.25
N ALA A 87 19.48 1.61 -0.51
CA ALA A 87 20.56 1.92 0.41
C ALA A 87 20.27 3.27 1.06
N GLN A 88 20.29 3.34 2.39
CA GLN A 88 20.09 4.58 3.13
C GLN A 88 21.19 4.75 4.18
N SER A 89 21.87 5.88 4.17
CA SER A 89 22.92 6.26 5.10
C SER A 89 22.42 7.35 6.04
N THR A 90 22.47 7.12 7.35
CA THR A 90 22.11 8.10 8.39
C THR A 90 23.25 8.21 9.40
N GLY A 91 24.18 9.14 9.15
CA GLY A 91 25.37 9.31 10.00
C GLY A 91 26.30 8.10 9.94
N GLU A 92 26.46 7.39 11.06
CA GLU A 92 27.33 6.21 11.16
C GLU A 92 26.64 4.88 10.78
N ARG A 93 25.33 4.92 10.48
CA ARG A 93 24.56 3.71 10.16
C ARG A 93 24.12 3.72 8.71
N THR A 94 24.41 2.63 8.01
CA THR A 94 23.90 2.38 6.67
C THR A 94 22.98 1.17 6.70
N VAL A 95 21.83 1.31 6.06
CA VAL A 95 20.82 0.26 5.88
C VAL A 95 20.77 -0.09 4.40
N LEU A 96 20.91 -1.36 4.08
CA LEU A 96 20.74 -1.89 2.74
C LEU A 96 19.57 -2.86 2.75
N ARG A 97 18.49 -2.51 2.06
CA ARG A 97 17.28 -3.33 1.94
C ARG A 97 17.17 -3.86 0.52
N LEU A 98 17.09 -5.18 0.37
CA LEU A 98 16.95 -5.87 -0.91
C LEU A 98 15.62 -6.65 -0.90
N VAL A 99 14.66 -6.28 -1.74
CA VAL A 99 13.34 -6.92 -1.82
C VAL A 99 13.21 -7.62 -3.17
N VAL A 100 12.72 -8.86 -3.20
CA VAL A 100 12.53 -9.62 -4.44
C VAL A 100 11.63 -8.81 -5.38
N ALA A 101 12.16 -8.46 -6.55
CA ALA A 101 11.39 -7.82 -7.60
C ALA A 101 10.48 -8.88 -8.23
N ALA A 102 9.17 -8.62 -8.24
CA ALA A 102 8.23 -9.49 -8.95
C ALA A 102 8.69 -9.66 -10.40
N LEU A 103 8.65 -10.90 -10.91
CA LEU A 103 9.00 -11.22 -12.30
C LEU A 103 8.03 -10.53 -13.25
N ALA A 104 8.32 -9.27 -13.59
CA ALA A 104 7.82 -8.66 -14.81
C ALA A 104 8.65 -9.23 -15.98
N SER A 105 7.95 -9.71 -17.02
CA SER A 105 8.54 -10.16 -18.29
C SER A 105 9.63 -9.22 -18.80
N PRO A 106 10.68 -9.71 -19.48
CA PRO A 106 11.82 -8.91 -19.88
C PRO A 106 11.43 -7.92 -20.98
N SER A 107 10.99 -6.74 -20.58
CA SER A 107 10.95 -5.54 -21.41
C SER A 107 12.31 -4.85 -21.27
N THR A 108 13.15 -5.05 -22.28
CA THR A 108 14.38 -4.28 -22.56
C THR A 108 14.24 -2.80 -22.22
N SER A 109 15.24 -2.27 -21.49
CA SER A 109 15.57 -0.86 -21.31
C SER A 109 14.38 0.10 -21.18
N LYS A 110 13.99 0.43 -19.95
CA LYS A 110 13.20 1.63 -19.67
C LYS A 110 13.94 2.49 -18.67
N ALA A 111 14.53 3.57 -19.19
CA ALA A 111 14.69 4.82 -18.47
C ALA A 111 13.43 5.09 -17.62
N VAL A 112 13.64 5.58 -16.39
CA VAL A 112 12.62 6.02 -15.43
C VAL A 112 11.40 6.60 -16.18
N ARG A 113 10.35 5.78 -16.34
CA ARG A 113 9.12 6.24 -16.98
C ARG A 113 8.23 6.83 -15.90
N ARG A 114 8.19 8.16 -15.90
CA ARG A 114 7.16 9.02 -15.32
C ARG A 114 5.77 8.36 -15.37
N PRO A 115 4.94 8.44 -14.31
CA PRO A 115 3.50 8.30 -14.51
C PRO A 115 3.02 9.45 -15.42
N ALA A 116 2.26 9.11 -16.46
CA ALA A 116 1.81 10.07 -17.48
C ALA A 116 0.63 10.96 -17.01
N SER A 117 -0.02 10.60 -15.90
CA SER A 117 -1.15 11.30 -15.29
C SER A 117 -1.21 11.02 -13.78
N LEU A 118 -1.95 11.85 -13.04
CA LEU A 118 -2.27 11.62 -11.62
C LEU A 118 -2.96 10.27 -11.39
N GLU A 119 -3.85 9.89 -12.31
CA GLU A 119 -4.52 8.58 -12.29
C GLU A 119 -3.50 7.44 -12.34
N SER A 120 -2.48 7.53 -13.20
CA SER A 120 -1.42 6.51 -13.29
C SER A 120 -0.65 6.39 -11.98
N LEU A 121 -0.38 7.51 -11.30
CA LEU A 121 0.26 7.51 -9.99
C LEU A 121 -0.62 6.85 -8.94
N VAL A 122 -1.91 7.19 -8.92
CA VAL A 122 -2.88 6.60 -8.00
C VAL A 122 -2.93 5.09 -8.19
N VAL A 123 -3.11 4.60 -9.42
CA VAL A 123 -3.13 3.16 -9.71
C VAL A 123 -1.83 2.49 -9.26
N ALA A 124 -0.66 3.04 -9.61
CA ALA A 124 0.62 2.47 -9.20
C ALA A 124 0.81 2.44 -7.68
N ALA A 125 0.36 3.46 -6.96
CA ALA A 125 0.41 3.51 -5.50
C ALA A 125 -0.52 2.46 -4.87
N LEU A 126 -1.72 2.28 -5.42
CA LEU A 126 -2.66 1.26 -4.99
C LEU A 126 -2.11 -0.16 -5.21
N ASP A 127 -1.52 -0.42 -6.38
CA ASP A 127 -0.93 -1.73 -6.71
C ASP A 127 0.29 -2.06 -5.81
N ARG A 128 1.01 -1.04 -5.34
CA ARG A 128 2.07 -1.16 -4.32
C ARG A 128 1.52 -1.38 -2.90
N GLY A 129 0.21 -1.30 -2.70
CA GLY A 129 -0.44 -1.53 -1.41
C GLY A 129 -0.46 -0.31 -0.49
N ALA A 130 -0.47 0.91 -1.03
CA ALA A 130 -0.57 2.13 -0.23
C ALA A 130 -1.89 2.16 0.54
N SER A 131 -1.85 2.47 1.84
CA SER A 131 -3.05 2.63 2.68
C SER A 131 -3.67 4.02 2.57
N ASP A 132 -2.87 5.03 2.21
CA ASP A 132 -3.33 6.40 1.97
C ASP A 132 -2.41 7.03 0.90
N ILE A 133 -2.98 7.87 0.04
CA ILE A 133 -2.27 8.67 -0.95
C ILE A 133 -2.59 10.13 -0.64
N ILE A 134 -1.57 10.98 -0.50
CA ILE A 134 -1.72 12.39 -0.14
C ILE A 134 -1.13 13.23 -1.27
N LEU A 135 -1.97 14.09 -1.85
CA LEU A 135 -1.68 14.96 -2.96
C LEU A 135 -1.90 16.40 -2.48
N SER A 136 -0.81 17.12 -2.18
CA SER A 136 -0.87 18.48 -1.65
C SER A 136 -0.22 19.44 -2.63
N GLU A 137 -0.93 20.51 -2.95
CA GLU A 137 -0.47 21.54 -3.86
C GLU A 137 0.93 22.07 -3.47
N GLY A 138 1.83 22.14 -4.45
CA GLY A 138 3.20 22.60 -4.24
C GLY A 138 4.12 21.56 -3.59
N ARG A 139 3.66 20.33 -3.35
CA ARG A 139 4.45 19.24 -2.77
C ARG A 139 4.48 18.01 -3.68
N SER A 140 5.53 17.19 -3.54
CA SER A 140 5.53 15.84 -4.11
C SER A 140 4.46 14.98 -3.42
N PRO A 141 3.83 14.04 -4.15
CA PRO A 141 2.90 13.07 -3.58
C PRO A 141 3.52 12.33 -2.41
N ARG A 142 2.69 11.95 -1.42
CA ARG A 142 3.11 11.10 -0.31
C ARG A 142 2.23 9.88 -0.20
N LEU A 143 2.85 8.73 0.01
CA LEU A 143 2.17 7.45 0.12
C LEU A 143 2.34 6.91 1.52
N ARG A 144 1.29 6.32 2.09
CA ARG A 144 1.40 5.62 3.37
C ARG A 144 1.49 4.12 3.15
N PHE A 145 2.52 3.48 3.69
CA PHE A 145 2.65 2.03 3.73
C PHE A 145 2.80 1.58 5.18
N ALA A 146 1.98 0.62 5.61
CA ALA A 146 2.02 0.06 6.98
C ALA A 146 2.12 1.13 8.10
N GLY A 147 1.42 2.25 7.94
CA GLY A 147 1.40 3.36 8.90
C GLY A 147 2.48 4.43 8.69
N GLN A 148 3.52 4.17 7.92
CA GLN A 148 4.61 5.12 7.64
C GLN A 148 4.33 5.92 6.38
N LEU A 149 4.59 7.23 6.42
CA LEU A 149 4.38 8.14 5.29
C LEU A 149 5.70 8.37 4.55
N GLU A 150 5.73 8.04 3.27
CA GLU A 150 6.88 8.09 2.38
C GLU A 150 6.65 9.15 1.30
N SER A 151 7.71 9.82 0.84
CA SER A 151 7.63 10.69 -0.35
C SER A 151 7.64 9.80 -1.59
N GLU A 152 6.80 10.10 -2.57
CA GLU A 152 6.90 9.50 -3.91
C GLU A 152 7.69 10.43 -4.82
N ASP A 153 8.68 9.88 -5.51
CA ASP A 153 9.43 10.61 -6.52
C ASP A 153 8.52 10.98 -7.69
N GLY A 154 8.44 12.26 -8.01
CA GLY A 154 7.53 12.74 -9.04
C GLY A 154 7.43 14.26 -9.11
N PRO A 155 6.73 14.77 -10.14
CA PRO A 155 6.45 16.20 -10.24
C PRO A 155 5.63 16.64 -9.03
N VAL A 156 5.85 17.89 -8.66
CA VAL A 156 5.05 18.57 -7.65
C VAL A 156 3.58 18.55 -8.08
N THR A 157 2.69 18.16 -7.18
CA THR A 157 1.25 18.22 -7.39
C THR A 157 0.81 19.68 -7.52
N THR A 158 0.08 20.00 -8.58
CA THR A 158 -0.54 21.32 -8.75
C THR A 158 -2.04 21.28 -8.41
N ALA A 159 -2.64 22.44 -8.15
CA ALA A 159 -4.09 22.56 -7.98
C ALA A 159 -4.85 22.03 -9.21
N GLN A 160 -4.34 22.34 -10.42
CA GLN A 160 -4.94 21.90 -11.67
C GLN A 160 -4.96 20.38 -11.79
N ASP A 161 -3.90 19.69 -11.34
CA ASP A 161 -3.86 18.24 -11.34
C ASP A 161 -4.98 17.67 -10.46
N ILE A 162 -5.13 18.20 -9.24
CA ILE A 162 -6.17 17.78 -8.28
C ILE A 162 -7.58 18.04 -8.85
N GLU A 163 -7.82 19.22 -9.40
CA GLU A 163 -9.12 19.57 -9.98
C GLU A 163 -9.46 18.71 -11.19
N THR A 164 -8.49 18.47 -12.08
CA THR A 164 -8.68 17.60 -13.25
C THR A 164 -8.98 16.16 -12.82
N PHE A 165 -8.28 15.64 -11.81
CA PHE A 165 -8.53 14.30 -11.28
C PHE A 165 -9.93 14.16 -10.68
N LEU A 166 -10.42 15.17 -9.96
CA LEU A 166 -11.73 15.12 -9.30
C LEU A 166 -12.90 15.53 -10.19
N ALA A 167 -12.65 16.14 -11.36
CA ALA A 167 -13.71 16.64 -12.25
C ALA A 167 -14.73 15.54 -12.65
N ALA A 168 -14.27 14.30 -12.82
CA ALA A 168 -15.13 13.17 -13.15
C ALA A 168 -15.87 12.57 -11.95
N HIS A 169 -15.50 12.96 -10.72
CA HIS A 169 -16.00 12.36 -9.48
C HIS A 169 -16.86 13.32 -8.64
N MET A 170 -16.79 14.63 -8.88
CA MET A 170 -17.58 15.61 -8.14
C MET A 170 -18.96 15.84 -8.77
N THR A 171 -20.02 15.64 -7.99
CA THR A 171 -21.36 16.12 -8.35
C THR A 171 -21.45 17.63 -8.15
N SER A 172 -22.46 18.27 -8.75
CA SER A 172 -22.75 19.70 -8.53
C SER A 172 -22.98 20.02 -7.06
N GLU A 173 -23.64 19.13 -6.33
CA GLU A 173 -23.87 19.25 -4.89
C GLU A 173 -22.57 19.14 -4.08
N THR A 174 -21.73 18.15 -4.38
CA THR A 174 -20.42 17.99 -3.72
C THR A 174 -19.53 19.20 -3.99
N ARG A 175 -19.57 19.75 -5.21
CA ARG A 175 -18.82 20.97 -5.56
C ARG A 175 -19.33 22.19 -4.79
N ALA A 176 -20.64 22.39 -4.73
CA ALA A 176 -21.23 23.47 -3.94
C ALA A 176 -20.84 23.38 -2.46
N ARG A 177 -20.88 22.17 -1.88
CA ARG A 177 -20.45 21.93 -0.49
C ARG A 177 -18.96 22.22 -0.28
N PHE A 178 -18.11 21.84 -1.23
CA PHE A 178 -16.68 22.16 -1.18
C PHE A 178 -16.45 23.68 -1.26
N ASP A 179 -17.16 24.37 -2.15
CA ASP A 179 -17.03 25.83 -2.32
C ASP A 179 -17.53 26.60 -1.08
N GLU A 180 -18.57 26.10 -0.39
CA GLU A 180 -19.11 26.69 0.84
C GLU A 180 -18.23 26.40 2.07
N THR A 181 -17.84 25.14 2.28
CA THR A 181 -17.19 24.69 3.54
C THR A 181 -15.67 24.60 3.46
N GLY A 182 -15.12 24.62 2.25
CA GLY A 182 -13.69 24.40 1.99
C GLY A 182 -13.26 22.93 2.07
N SER A 183 -14.19 21.98 2.23
CA SER A 183 -13.88 20.54 2.24
C SER A 183 -15.03 19.68 1.68
N ALA A 184 -14.69 18.51 1.14
CA ALA A 184 -15.66 17.52 0.69
C ALA A 184 -15.10 16.10 0.79
N ASP A 185 -15.94 15.18 1.22
CA ASP A 185 -15.71 13.73 1.17
C ASP A 185 -16.53 13.15 0.03
N LEU A 186 -15.93 12.20 -0.71
CA LEU A 186 -16.61 11.50 -1.80
C LEU A 186 -16.05 10.08 -1.96
N ALA A 187 -16.91 9.16 -2.38
CA ALA A 187 -16.49 7.86 -2.89
C ALA A 187 -16.22 7.95 -4.40
N CYS A 188 -15.06 7.48 -4.83
CA CYS A 188 -14.62 7.53 -6.22
C CYS A 188 -14.35 6.12 -6.75
N THR A 189 -14.59 5.93 -8.04
CA THR A 189 -14.22 4.73 -8.79
C THR A 189 -13.41 5.16 -10.00
N LEU A 190 -12.18 4.67 -10.12
CA LEU A 190 -11.33 4.86 -11.28
C LEU A 190 -11.36 3.60 -12.13
N ASP A 191 -11.86 3.70 -13.35
CA ASP A 191 -11.87 2.58 -14.30
C ASP A 191 -10.45 2.35 -14.83
N THR A 192 -9.95 1.12 -14.71
CA THR A 192 -8.63 0.72 -15.24
C THR A 192 -8.78 -0.41 -16.26
N ALA A 193 -7.70 -0.72 -16.99
CA ALA A 193 -7.70 -1.79 -17.98
C ALA A 193 -7.89 -3.20 -17.38
N GLU A 194 -7.62 -3.37 -16.08
CA GLU A 194 -7.75 -4.65 -15.39
C GLU A 194 -9.07 -4.70 -14.60
N GLU A 195 -9.15 -3.88 -13.54
CA GLU A 195 -10.29 -3.84 -12.62
C GLU A 195 -10.49 -2.42 -12.08
N PRO A 196 -11.75 -2.01 -11.82
CA PRO A 196 -12.03 -0.69 -11.27
C PRO A 196 -11.40 -0.55 -9.89
N ARG A 197 -10.76 0.59 -9.62
CA ARG A 197 -10.12 0.91 -8.34
C ARG A 197 -11.02 1.89 -7.57
N ARG A 198 -11.52 1.47 -6.42
CA ARG A 198 -12.37 2.30 -5.56
C ARG A 198 -11.56 2.95 -4.44
N PHE A 199 -11.91 4.18 -4.09
CA PHE A 199 -11.27 4.90 -2.99
C PHE A 199 -12.18 5.98 -2.42
N ARG A 200 -11.99 6.30 -1.14
CA ARG A 200 -12.55 7.50 -0.53
C ARG A 200 -11.59 8.65 -0.78
N ALA A 201 -12.08 9.72 -1.37
CA ALA A 201 -11.38 10.97 -1.53
C ALA A 201 -11.89 11.98 -0.49
N ASN A 202 -10.96 12.64 0.19
CA ASN A 202 -11.22 13.81 1.00
C ASN A 202 -10.42 14.98 0.42
N LEU A 203 -11.13 15.95 -0.14
CA LEU A 203 -10.60 17.18 -0.70
C LEU A 203 -10.80 18.30 0.33
N PHE A 204 -9.77 19.09 0.59
CA PHE A 204 -9.89 20.27 1.46
C PHE A 204 -8.90 21.38 1.11
N ARG A 205 -9.25 22.60 1.50
CA ARG A 205 -8.37 23.77 1.45
C ARG A 205 -7.51 23.83 2.71
N HIS A 206 -6.23 24.14 2.54
CA HIS A 206 -5.31 24.44 3.64
C HIS A 206 -4.58 25.76 3.36
N GLN A 207 -3.73 26.20 4.29
CA GLN A 207 -3.07 27.52 4.23
C GLN A 207 -2.30 27.77 2.92
N SER A 208 -1.78 26.72 2.27
CA SER A 208 -0.93 26.85 1.09
C SER A 208 -1.55 26.22 -0.17
N GLY A 209 -2.86 25.98 -0.19
CA GLY A 209 -3.54 25.50 -1.40
C GLY A 209 -4.54 24.37 -1.16
N LEU A 210 -4.67 23.52 -2.17
CA LEU A 210 -5.52 22.31 -2.14
C LEU A 210 -4.76 21.08 -1.63
N CYS A 211 -5.49 20.23 -0.91
CA CYS A 211 -5.03 18.90 -0.54
C CYS A 211 -6.11 17.87 -0.82
N LEU A 212 -5.71 16.77 -1.43
CA LEU A 212 -6.53 15.61 -1.70
C LEU A 212 -5.90 14.40 -1.01
N THR A 213 -6.67 13.74 -0.17
CA THR A 213 -6.29 12.45 0.42
C THR A 213 -7.16 11.35 -0.12
N LEU A 214 -6.54 10.28 -0.61
CA LEU A 214 -7.22 9.10 -1.14
C LEU A 214 -6.95 7.91 -0.25
N ARG A 215 -7.99 7.18 0.13
CA ARG A 215 -7.89 5.91 0.86
C ARG A 215 -8.51 4.80 0.02
N PRO A 216 -7.76 3.74 -0.32
CA PRO A 216 -8.30 2.60 -1.04
C PRO A 216 -9.51 2.02 -0.31
N ILE A 217 -10.55 1.73 -1.09
CA ILE A 217 -11.68 0.90 -0.70
C ILE A 217 -11.37 -0.51 -1.21
N ARG A 218 -11.45 -1.52 -0.33
CA ARG A 218 -11.08 -2.89 -0.70
C ARG A 218 -12.25 -3.57 -1.41
N ASP A 219 -12.00 -4.06 -2.62
CA ASP A 219 -13.03 -4.78 -3.38
C ASP A 219 -13.19 -6.23 -2.94
N ARG A 220 -12.12 -6.83 -2.39
CA ARG A 220 -12.16 -8.18 -1.86
C ARG A 220 -12.51 -8.17 -0.37
N ILE A 221 -13.67 -8.76 -0.04
CA ILE A 221 -14.03 -9.08 1.33
C ILE A 221 -13.28 -10.35 1.75
N PRO A 222 -12.40 -10.32 2.76
CA PRO A 222 -11.74 -11.52 3.27
C PRO A 222 -12.75 -12.42 3.97
N THR A 223 -12.50 -13.73 3.94
CA THR A 223 -13.28 -14.69 4.72
C THR A 223 -12.95 -14.57 6.21
N LEU A 224 -13.86 -15.04 7.08
CA LEU A 224 -13.62 -15.10 8.53
C LEU A 224 -12.35 -15.90 8.87
N GLU A 225 -12.05 -16.94 8.09
CA GLU A 225 -10.86 -17.79 8.27
C GLU A 225 -9.57 -17.07 7.89
N GLU A 226 -9.57 -16.31 6.78
CA GLU A 226 -8.43 -15.48 6.37
C GLU A 226 -8.11 -14.35 7.36
N LEU A 227 -9.13 -13.85 8.06
CA LEU A 227 -8.95 -12.89 9.15
C LEU A 227 -8.41 -13.52 10.44
N GLY A 228 -8.26 -14.86 10.48
CA GLY A 228 -7.86 -15.59 11.68
C GLY A 228 -8.88 -15.50 12.82
N LEU A 229 -10.15 -15.19 12.50
CA LEU A 229 -11.18 -15.02 13.51
C LEU A 229 -11.68 -16.40 14.01
N PRO A 230 -12.05 -16.52 15.30
CA PRO A 230 -12.59 -17.76 15.82
C PRO A 230 -13.85 -18.20 15.06
N ARG A 231 -13.99 -19.50 14.80
CA ARG A 231 -15.18 -20.06 14.13
C ARG A 231 -16.48 -19.77 14.87
N SER A 232 -16.43 -19.55 16.17
CA SER A 232 -17.59 -19.15 16.96
C SER A 232 -18.19 -17.81 16.50
N LEU A 233 -17.40 -16.93 15.86
CA LEU A 233 -17.91 -15.66 15.32
C LEU A 233 -18.89 -15.89 14.15
N ALA A 234 -18.69 -16.95 13.36
CA ALA A 234 -19.61 -17.31 12.26
C ALA A 234 -21.03 -17.63 12.76
N ALA A 235 -21.16 -18.10 14.01
CA ALA A 235 -22.45 -18.35 14.64
C ALA A 235 -23.30 -17.08 14.76
N LEU A 236 -22.69 -15.90 14.85
CA LEU A 236 -23.43 -14.62 14.87
C LEU A 236 -24.25 -14.41 13.59
N GLY A 237 -23.78 -14.89 12.43
CA GLY A 237 -24.52 -14.81 11.17
C GLY A 237 -25.75 -15.73 11.11
N THR A 238 -25.87 -16.68 12.05
CA THR A 238 -27.01 -17.61 12.14
C THR A 238 -28.13 -17.11 13.04
N LEU A 239 -27.90 -16.05 13.82
CA LEU A 239 -28.92 -15.44 14.67
C LEU A 239 -30.11 -14.99 13.81
N LEU A 240 -31.32 -15.25 14.28
CA LEU A 240 -32.55 -14.89 13.55
C LEU A 240 -32.95 -13.43 13.82
N ASP A 241 -32.67 -12.95 15.02
CA ASP A 241 -32.96 -11.60 15.51
C ASP A 241 -31.99 -11.22 16.64
N GLY A 242 -31.94 -9.92 16.97
CA GLY A 242 -31.09 -9.37 18.02
C GLY A 242 -30.16 -8.26 17.54
N LEU A 243 -29.31 -7.76 18.45
CA LEU A 243 -28.34 -6.70 18.20
C LEU A 243 -26.92 -7.22 18.44
N VAL A 244 -26.06 -7.11 17.43
CA VAL A 244 -24.63 -7.42 17.53
C VAL A 244 -23.86 -6.10 17.46
N LEU A 245 -23.00 -5.85 18.44
CA LEU A 245 -22.15 -4.67 18.51
C LEU A 245 -20.69 -5.06 18.33
N LEU A 246 -20.04 -4.50 17.31
CA LEU A 246 -18.62 -4.70 17.07
C LEU A 246 -17.87 -3.40 17.39
N ASN A 247 -17.01 -3.42 18.40
CA ASN A 247 -16.31 -2.23 18.90
C ASN A 247 -14.78 -2.38 18.82
N GLY A 248 -14.07 -1.26 18.89
CA GLY A 248 -12.62 -1.15 18.79
C GLY A 248 -12.17 0.22 18.24
N PRO A 249 -10.89 0.59 18.39
CA PRO A 249 -10.37 1.87 17.91
C PRO A 249 -10.39 1.97 16.37
N ALA A 250 -10.19 3.17 15.84
CA ALA A 250 -10.03 3.36 14.40
C ALA A 250 -8.89 2.48 13.85
N GLY A 251 -9.10 1.86 12.68
CA GLY A 251 -8.11 0.96 12.08
C GLY A 251 -8.03 -0.46 12.67
N SER A 252 -8.84 -0.81 13.68
CA SER A 252 -8.81 -2.16 14.30
C SER A 252 -9.47 -3.28 13.49
N GLY A 253 -9.88 -3.03 12.23
CA GLY A 253 -10.50 -4.05 11.36
C GLY A 253 -12.00 -4.30 11.59
N LYS A 254 -12.73 -3.37 12.24
CA LYS A 254 -14.18 -3.50 12.47
C LYS A 254 -14.98 -3.65 11.17
N SER A 255 -14.84 -2.70 10.25
CA SER A 255 -15.54 -2.70 8.97
C SER A 255 -15.22 -3.98 8.19
N THR A 256 -13.96 -4.40 8.16
CA THR A 256 -13.53 -5.65 7.52
C THR A 256 -14.18 -6.89 8.15
N THR A 257 -14.29 -6.93 9.48
CA THR A 257 -14.91 -8.05 10.20
C THR A 257 -16.43 -8.08 9.95
N LEU A 258 -17.10 -6.93 9.98
CA LEU A 258 -18.52 -6.82 9.65
C LEU A 258 -18.79 -7.24 8.20
N ALA A 259 -17.97 -6.78 7.25
CA ALA A 259 -18.08 -7.19 5.85
C ALA A 259 -17.90 -8.71 5.71
N ALA A 260 -16.93 -9.32 6.39
CA ALA A 260 -16.76 -10.77 6.37
C ALA A 260 -17.99 -11.52 6.93
N LEU A 261 -18.59 -11.04 8.02
CA LEU A 261 -19.82 -11.60 8.60
C LEU A 261 -21.02 -11.45 7.66
N VAL A 262 -21.22 -10.27 7.06
CA VAL A 262 -22.30 -10.03 6.09
C VAL A 262 -22.11 -10.90 4.86
N SER A 263 -20.88 -11.08 4.39
CA SER A 263 -20.56 -11.97 3.27
C SER A 263 -20.87 -13.44 3.61
N GLU A 264 -20.60 -13.89 4.85
CA GLU A 264 -20.99 -15.22 5.33
C GLU A 264 -22.52 -15.40 5.32
N ILE A 265 -23.27 -14.39 5.81
CA ILE A 265 -24.74 -14.39 5.75
C ILE A 265 -25.22 -14.48 4.30
N ASN A 266 -24.65 -13.67 3.41
CA ASN A 266 -24.99 -13.65 1.98
C ASN A 266 -24.78 -15.00 1.30
N ARG A 267 -23.73 -15.74 1.68
CA ARG A 267 -23.39 -17.05 1.14
C ARG A 267 -24.24 -18.18 1.71
N THR A 268 -24.71 -18.06 2.95
CA THR A 268 -25.34 -19.17 3.68
C THR A 268 -26.85 -19.04 3.81
N ARG A 269 -27.40 -17.83 3.71
CA ARG A 269 -28.82 -17.55 3.94
C ARG A 269 -29.45 -16.82 2.75
N ALA A 270 -30.74 -17.07 2.55
CA ALA A 270 -31.59 -16.31 1.63
C ALA A 270 -32.39 -15.29 2.42
N THR A 271 -31.78 -14.13 2.70
CA THR A 271 -32.41 -13.04 3.45
C THR A 271 -32.26 -11.72 2.69
N HIS A 272 -32.92 -10.66 3.18
CA HIS A 272 -32.68 -9.29 2.73
C HIS A 272 -31.70 -8.62 3.69
N VAL A 273 -30.55 -8.18 3.16
CA VAL A 273 -29.55 -7.40 3.89
C VAL A 273 -29.61 -5.97 3.40
N ILE A 274 -29.75 -5.03 4.34
CA ILE A 274 -29.66 -3.59 4.06
C ILE A 274 -28.48 -3.04 4.87
N THR A 275 -27.57 -2.33 4.21
CA THR A 275 -26.51 -1.57 4.87
C THR A 275 -26.74 -0.07 4.68
N LEU A 276 -26.41 0.70 5.72
CA LEU A 276 -26.38 2.16 5.72
C LEU A 276 -24.97 2.56 6.15
N GLU A 277 -24.21 3.17 5.25
CA GLU A 277 -22.77 3.41 5.39
C GLU A 277 -22.39 4.84 4.99
N ASP A 278 -21.26 5.35 5.47
CA ASP A 278 -20.75 6.70 5.19
C ASP A 278 -19.20 6.70 5.08
N PRO A 279 -18.62 6.47 3.89
CA PRO A 279 -19.23 5.94 2.66
C PRO A 279 -19.28 4.40 2.64
N ILE A 280 -19.79 3.80 1.56
CA ILE A 280 -19.80 2.34 1.39
C ILE A 280 -18.36 1.78 1.25
N GLU A 281 -17.93 0.98 2.22
CA GLU A 281 -16.55 0.49 2.32
C GLU A 281 -16.29 -0.83 1.58
N TYR A 282 -17.25 -1.74 1.48
CA TYR A 282 -17.09 -3.02 0.76
C TYR A 282 -18.32 -3.24 -0.11
N LEU A 283 -18.12 -3.65 -1.36
CA LEU A 283 -19.25 -4.03 -2.22
C LEU A 283 -19.60 -5.49 -2.01
N HIS A 284 -20.87 -5.73 -1.69
CA HIS A 284 -21.41 -7.05 -1.52
C HIS A 284 -22.18 -7.45 -2.79
N THR A 285 -21.56 -8.28 -3.63
CA THR A 285 -22.27 -8.88 -4.76
C THR A 285 -23.34 -9.84 -4.24
N PRO A 286 -24.63 -9.68 -4.62
CA PRO A 286 -25.69 -10.59 -4.19
C PRO A 286 -25.36 -12.04 -4.55
N GLN A 287 -25.54 -12.95 -3.59
CA GLN A 287 -25.41 -14.39 -3.79
C GLN A 287 -26.74 -15.07 -3.46
N ARG A 288 -26.90 -15.61 -2.25
CA ARG A 288 -28.18 -16.17 -1.82
C ARG A 288 -29.09 -15.11 -1.23
N SER A 289 -28.51 -14.06 -0.64
CA SER A 289 -29.25 -12.93 -0.09
C SER A 289 -29.42 -11.80 -1.10
N LEU A 290 -30.53 -11.08 -1.00
CA LEU A 290 -30.70 -9.79 -1.64
C LEU A 290 -29.96 -8.74 -0.81
N ILE A 291 -29.11 -7.93 -1.45
CA ILE A 291 -28.31 -6.91 -0.75
C ILE A 291 -28.59 -5.54 -1.32
N HIS A 292 -28.98 -4.60 -0.46
CA HIS A 292 -29.08 -3.19 -0.78
C HIS A 292 -28.14 -2.39 0.12
N GLN A 293 -27.15 -1.74 -0.48
CA GLN A 293 -26.25 -0.84 0.23
C GLN A 293 -26.65 0.59 -0.06
N ARG A 294 -26.76 1.41 0.98
CA ARG A 294 -27.10 2.83 0.87
C ARG A 294 -26.00 3.66 1.51
N GLU A 295 -25.48 4.59 0.73
CA GLU A 295 -24.54 5.60 1.22
C GLU A 295 -25.32 6.79 1.79
N VAL A 296 -24.86 7.33 2.91
CA VAL A 296 -25.48 8.51 3.52
C VAL A 296 -25.21 9.72 2.62
N GLY A 297 -26.27 10.31 2.07
CA GLY A 297 -26.18 11.52 1.25
C GLY A 297 -26.05 11.29 -0.25
N ALA A 298 -26.13 10.05 -0.74
CA ALA A 298 -26.15 9.69 -2.16
C ALA A 298 -27.53 9.21 -2.66
#